data_AF-A0A7J9XWN3-F1
#
_entry.id   AF-A0A7J9XWN3-F1
#
_cell.length_a   1.000
_cell.length_b   1.000
_cell.length_c   1.000
_cell.angle_alpha   90.00
_cell.angle_beta   90.00
_cell.angle_gamma   90.00
#
_symmetry.space_group_name_H-M   'P 1'
#
loop_
_entity.id
_entity.type
_entity.pdbx_description
1 polymer ?
#
loop_
_entity_poly.entity_id
_entity_poly.type
_entity_poly.pdbx_seq_one_letter_code
_entity_poly.pdbx_strand_id
1 'polypeptide(L)'
;MLGAGHRGTERERGVGVDRAKHVADARAAVECGADGVGLLRTELAYLERATPPSEDEQVADLAAMFAELGERPVVVRTLDIGGD
;
A
#
# COMPACT_ATOMS: atom_id res chain seq x y z
N MET A 1 16.07 -12.51 -32.08
CA MET A 1 15.26 -13.19 -31.05
C MET A 1 15.41 -12.38 -29.76
N LEU A 2 14.48 -11.45 -29.50
CA LEU A 2 14.50 -10.57 -28.34
C LEU A 2 14.05 -11.40 -27.12
N GLY A 3 14.99 -11.78 -26.26
CA GLY A 3 14.69 -12.36 -24.95
C GLY A 3 14.32 -11.23 -23.99
N ALA A 4 13.04 -11.15 -23.62
CA ALA A 4 12.56 -10.28 -22.56
C ALA A 4 13.22 -10.68 -21.23
N GLY A 5 14.16 -9.86 -20.76
CA GLY A 5 14.74 -9.99 -19.43
C GLY A 5 13.72 -9.56 -18.39
N HIS A 6 13.12 -10.53 -17.70
CA HIS A 6 12.38 -10.32 -16.47
C HIS A 6 13.35 -9.75 -15.43
N ARG A 7 13.33 -8.43 -15.22
CA ARG A 7 14.13 -7.76 -14.19
C ARG A 7 13.53 -8.09 -12.82
N GLY A 8 14.04 -9.17 -12.23
CA GLY A 8 13.87 -9.44 -10.80
C GLY A 8 14.39 -8.27 -9.98
N THR A 9 13.63 -7.91 -8.95
CA THR A 9 13.97 -6.86 -7.99
C THR A 9 15.01 -7.39 -7.00
N GLU A 10 16.28 -7.33 -7.39
CA GLU A 10 17.39 -7.39 -6.42
C GLU A 10 17.68 -5.97 -5.93
N ARG A 11 17.28 -5.67 -4.69
CA ARG A 11 18.05 -4.75 -3.84
C ARG A 11 18.13 -5.31 -2.42
N GLU A 12 19.37 -5.43 -2.01
CA GLU A 12 19.86 -5.89 -0.72
C GLU A 12 19.46 -4.92 0.40
N ARG A 13 19.07 -5.48 1.55
CA ARG A 13 18.82 -4.83 2.85
C ARG A 13 17.62 -3.89 2.91
N GLY A 14 16.46 -4.50 3.13
CA GLY A 14 15.19 -3.82 3.44
C GLY A 14 14.07 -4.77 3.08
N VAL A 15 13.26 -5.22 4.04
CA VAL A 15 12.14 -6.11 3.71
C VAL A 15 11.12 -5.30 2.91
N GLY A 16 11.16 -5.41 1.58
CA GLY A 16 10.24 -4.69 0.70
C GLY A 16 8.81 -5.13 0.96
N VAL A 17 7.98 -4.22 1.47
CA VAL A 17 6.55 -4.47 1.61
C VAL A 17 5.92 -4.11 0.28
N ASP A 18 5.63 -5.15 -0.49
CA ASP A 18 5.15 -4.95 -1.84
C ASP A 18 3.73 -4.37 -1.86
N ARG A 19 2.88 -4.62 -0.85
CA ARG A 19 1.48 -4.17 -0.80
C ARG A 19 0.92 -4.12 0.63
N ALA A 20 0.70 -2.92 1.18
CA ALA A 20 -0.14 -2.73 2.36
C ALA A 20 -1.60 -2.43 1.94
N LYS A 21 -2.58 -2.91 2.70
CA LYS A 21 -4.01 -2.74 2.44
C LYS A 21 -4.76 -2.15 3.63
N HIS A 22 -4.28 -2.44 4.84
CA HIS A 22 -4.83 -1.95 6.11
C HIS A 22 -3.73 -1.51 7.08
N VAL A 23 -4.12 -0.83 8.17
CA VAL A 23 -3.24 -0.44 9.29
C VAL A 23 -2.45 -1.63 9.84
N ALA A 24 -3.08 -2.80 9.94
CA ALA A 24 -2.41 -4.03 10.38
C ALA A 24 -1.26 -4.43 9.45
N ASP A 25 -1.40 -4.23 8.13
CA ASP A 25 -0.36 -4.52 7.16
C ASP A 25 0.79 -3.51 7.28
N ALA A 26 0.48 -2.23 7.52
CA ALA A 26 1.47 -1.18 7.75
C ALA A 26 2.31 -1.46 9.01
N ARG A 27 1.67 -1.94 10.07
CA ARG A 27 2.37 -2.37 11.29
C ARG A 27 3.21 -3.62 11.06
N ALA A 28 2.65 -4.65 10.44
CA ALA A 28 3.39 -5.88 10.14
C ALA A 28 4.60 -5.62 9.24
N ALA A 29 4.44 -4.74 8.24
CA ALA A 29 5.51 -4.20 7.41
C ALA A 29 6.66 -3.60 8.24
N VAL A 30 6.30 -2.75 9.19
CA VAL A 30 7.24 -2.09 10.07
C VAL A 30 7.99 -3.08 10.95
N GLU A 31 7.26 -4.03 11.55
CA GLU A 31 7.80 -5.11 12.39
C GLU A 31 8.72 -6.05 11.61
N CYS A 32 8.48 -6.24 10.31
CA CYS A 32 9.34 -7.02 9.42
C CYS A 32 10.59 -6.26 8.95
N GLY A 33 10.80 -5.00 9.34
CA GLY A 33 11.97 -4.22 8.93
C GLY A 33 11.86 -3.63 7.53
N ALA A 34 10.65 -3.21 7.13
CA ALA A 34 10.46 -2.51 5.87
C ALA A 34 10.95 -1.07 5.91
N ASP A 35 11.62 -0.65 4.85
CA ASP A 35 12.08 0.73 4.66
C ASP A 35 10.95 1.67 4.22
N GLY A 36 9.79 1.13 3.82
CA GLY A 36 8.63 1.88 3.37
C GLY A 36 7.59 1.01 2.68
N VAL A 37 6.56 1.65 2.14
CA VAL A 37 5.48 1.00 1.37
C VAL A 37 5.57 1.45 -0.08
N GLY A 38 5.96 0.53 -0.96
CA GLY A 38 6.12 0.82 -2.38
C GLY A 38 4.80 0.99 -3.14
N LEU A 39 3.69 0.50 -2.60
CA LEU A 39 2.35 0.68 -3.16
C LEU A 39 1.26 0.44 -2.09
N LEU A 40 0.56 1.50 -1.71
CA LEU A 40 -0.67 1.47 -0.92
C LEU A 40 -1.88 1.57 -1.85
N ARG A 41 -2.74 0.55 -1.83
CA ARG A 41 -3.95 0.49 -2.66
C ARG A 41 -5.17 0.99 -1.88
N THR A 42 -5.93 1.91 -2.45
CA THR A 42 -7.09 2.55 -1.79
C THR A 42 -8.43 1.90 -2.13
N GLU A 43 -8.47 1.00 -3.13
CA GLU A 43 -9.73 0.38 -3.59
C GLU A 43 -10.46 -0.42 -2.51
N LEU A 44 -9.76 -0.97 -1.51
CA LEU A 44 -10.39 -1.75 -0.45
C LEU A 44 -11.41 -0.96 0.36
N ALA A 45 -11.23 0.35 0.51
CA ALA A 45 -12.19 1.22 1.21
C ALA A 45 -13.56 1.32 0.50
N TYR A 46 -13.63 0.87 -0.76
CA TYR A 46 -14.82 0.89 -1.62
C TYR A 46 -15.47 -0.49 -1.80
N LEU A 47 -14.80 -1.57 -1.39
CA LEU A 47 -15.32 -2.94 -1.52
C LEU A 47 -16.34 -3.25 -0.42
N GLU A 48 -17.23 -4.21 -0.69
CA GLU A 48 -18.20 -4.77 0.27
C GLU A 48 -19.11 -3.74 0.98
N ARG A 49 -19.38 -2.59 0.34
CA ARG A 49 -20.25 -1.54 0.87
C ARG A 49 -21.17 -0.98 -0.20
N ALA A 50 -22.31 -0.42 0.24
CA ALA A 50 -23.33 0.13 -0.65
C ALA A 50 -23.04 1.57 -1.11
N THR A 51 -22.29 2.34 -0.31
CA THR A 51 -21.94 3.73 -0.61
C THR A 51 -20.44 3.92 -0.54
N PRO A 52 -19.82 4.78 -1.38
CA PRO A 52 -18.40 5.10 -1.28
C PRO A 52 -17.99 5.64 0.10
N PRO A 53 -16.71 5.50 0.49
CA PRO A 53 -16.20 6.13 1.69
C PRO A 53 -16.30 7.65 1.62
N SER A 54 -16.61 8.28 2.75
CA SER A 54 -16.51 9.74 2.85
C SER A 54 -15.04 10.18 2.79
N GLU A 55 -14.80 11.48 2.56
CA GLU A 55 -13.46 12.04 2.66
C GLU A 55 -12.88 11.86 4.06
N ASP A 56 -13.68 12.09 5.11
CA ASP A 56 -13.27 11.92 6.50
C ASP A 56 -12.86 10.47 6.82
N GLU A 57 -13.59 9.48 6.29
CA GLU A 57 -13.24 8.06 6.42
C GLU A 57 -11.88 7.77 5.76
N GLN A 58 -11.67 8.27 4.54
CA GLN A 58 -10.40 8.10 3.82
C GLN A 58 -9.24 8.77 4.57
N VAL A 59 -9.43 9.97 5.10
CA VAL A 59 -8.42 10.69 5.89
C VAL A 59 -8.08 9.92 7.16
N ALA A 60 -9.09 9.41 7.88
CA ALA A 60 -8.88 8.64 9.09
C ALA A 60 -8.07 7.36 8.83
N ASP A 61 -8.43 6.61 7.78
CA ASP A 61 -7.74 5.38 7.41
C ASP A 61 -6.29 5.63 6.99
N LEU A 62 -6.05 6.64 6.15
CA LEU A 62 -4.70 7.02 5.71
C LEU A 62 -3.86 7.52 6.89
N ALA A 63 -4.43 8.36 7.77
CA ALA A 63 -3.72 8.87 8.94
C ALA A 63 -3.31 7.73 9.88
N ALA A 64 -4.18 6.76 10.11
CA ALA A 64 -3.87 5.58 10.93
C ALA A 64 -2.73 4.75 10.32
N MET A 65 -2.73 4.54 9.00
CA MET A 65 -1.65 3.83 8.33
C MET A 65 -0.32 4.60 8.37
N PHE A 66 -0.35 5.92 8.16
CA PHE A 66 0.85 6.74 8.20
C PHE A 66 1.43 6.86 9.61
N ALA A 67 0.60 6.82 10.65
CA ALA A 67 1.06 6.79 12.03
C ALA A 67 1.92 5.54 12.33
N GLU A 68 1.55 4.37 11.79
CA GLU A 68 2.35 3.15 11.92
C GLU A 68 3.67 3.23 11.13
N LEU A 69 3.65 3.84 9.94
CA LEU A 69 4.80 3.91 9.03
C LEU A 69 5.83 4.97 9.46
N GLY A 70 5.43 5.97 10.25
CA GLY A 70 6.29 7.06 10.69
C GLY A 70 6.83 7.88 9.51
N GLU A 71 8.13 8.14 9.48
CA GLU A 71 8.79 8.91 8.41
C GLU A 71 9.11 8.09 7.14
N ARG A 72 8.71 6.82 7.09
CA ARG A 72 9.05 5.94 5.97
C ARG A 72 8.26 6.34 4.71
N PRO A 73 8.88 6.32 3.53
CA PRO A 73 8.21 6.67 2.28
C PRO A 73 7.03 5.74 1.99
N VAL A 74 5.94 6.33 1.50
CA VAL A 74 4.73 5.63 1.07
C VAL A 74 4.31 6.14 -0.29
N VAL A 75 4.09 5.24 -1.24
CA VAL A 75 3.46 5.56 -2.52
C VAL A 75 1.99 5.17 -2.44
N VAL A 76 1.12 6.17 -2.41
CA VAL A 76 -0.34 5.95 -2.41
C VAL A 76 -0.84 5.95 -3.85
N ARG A 77 -1.59 4.90 -4.20
CA ARG A 77 -2.35 4.87 -5.45
C ARG A 77 -3.78 5.32 -5.17
N THR A 78 -4.21 6.34 -5.90
CA THR A 78 -5.62 6.76 -5.93
C THR A 78 -6.51 5.61 -6.40
N LEU A 79 -7.83 5.75 -6.20
CA LEU A 79 -8.81 4.74 -6.59
C LEU A 79 -8.57 4.22 -8.03
N ASP A 80 -8.21 2.95 -8.15
CA ASP A 80 -8.00 2.23 -9.40
C ASP A 80 -8.94 1.01 -9.46
N ILE A 81 -10.22 1.29 -9.76
CA ILE A 81 -11.29 0.28 -9.90
C ILE A 81 -11.97 0.43 -11.26
N GLY A 82 -12.30 -0.69 -11.90
CA GLY A 82 -13.00 -0.77 -13.19
C GLY A 82 -14.29 -1.60 -13.07
N GLY A 83 -15.21 -1.43 -14.03
CA GLY A 83 -16.53 -2.09 -14.04
C GLY A 83 -16.61 -3.38 -14.86
N ASP A 84 -15.54 -4.19 -14.86
CA ASP A 84 -15.51 -5.54 -15.46
C ASP A 84 -16.32 -6.56 -14.65
#